data_AF-A0A939XTH6-F1
#
_entry.id   AF-A0A939XTH6-F1
#
_cell.length_a   1.000
_cell.length_b   1.000
_cell.length_c   1.000
_cell.angle_alpha   90.00
_cell.angle_beta   90.00
_cell.angle_gamma   90.00
#
_symmetry.space_group_name_H-M   'P 1'
#
loop_
_entity.id
_entity.type
_entity.pdbx_description
1 polymer ?
#
loop_
_entity_poly.entity_id
_entity_poly.type
_entity_poly.pdbx_seq_one_letter_code
_entity_poly.pdbx_strand_id
1 'polypeptide(L)'
;MEMTLGLITGFLLGFFLQRGRILRFETQIGFLRLIDRTMLKFMLSALVTGMVGWYCCYELGLVTLNVQETVLGAQMVGAVLFGVGWGLGGFCPVMAAGALGEGRVHALWALLG
;
A
#
# COMPACT_ATOMS: atom_id res chain seq x y z
N MET A 1 -23.08 1.96 9.23
CA MET A 1 -22.80 1.75 7.79
C MET A 1 -21.33 1.98 7.43
N GLU A 2 -20.63 2.87 8.14
CA GLU A 2 -19.18 3.12 8.01
C GLU A 2 -18.30 1.86 7.97
N MET A 3 -18.43 0.94 8.94
CA MET A 3 -17.59 -0.27 9.03
C MET A 3 -17.83 -1.26 7.88
N THR A 4 -19.06 -1.36 7.40
CA THR A 4 -19.42 -2.24 6.28
C THR A 4 -18.81 -1.72 4.98
N LEU A 5 -18.83 -0.40 4.76
CA LEU A 5 -18.16 0.22 3.62
C LEU A 5 -16.64 0.01 3.68
N GLY A 6 -16.02 0.13 4.86
CA GLY A 6 -14.61 -0.17 5.07
C GLY A 6 -14.25 -1.63 4.75
N LEU A 7 -15.12 -2.58 5.10
CA LEU A 7 -14.92 -4.00 4.77
C LEU A 7 -15.00 -4.24 3.25
N ILE A 8 -15.97 -3.63 2.58
CA ILE A 8 -16.15 -3.76 1.13
C ILE A 8 -14.96 -3.16 0.37
N THR A 9 -14.51 -1.96 0.74
CA THR A 9 -13.35 -1.32 0.11
C THR A 9 -12.06 -2.08 0.40
N GLY A 10 -11.89 -2.62 1.61
CA GLY A 10 -10.78 -3.50 1.96
C GLY A 10 -10.76 -4.80 1.14
N PHE A 11 -11.92 -5.43 0.95
CA PHE A 11 -12.05 -6.62 0.10
C PHE A 11 -11.70 -6.33 -1.36
N LEU A 12 -12.21 -5.22 -1.92
CA LEU A 12 -11.88 -4.77 -3.26
C LEU A 12 -10.37 -4.51 -3.40
N LEU A 13 -9.76 -3.80 -2.45
CA LEU A 13 -8.33 -3.54 -2.44
C LEU A 13 -7.52 -4.84 -2.45
N GLY A 14 -7.87 -5.80 -1.59
CA GLY A 14 -7.23 -7.11 -1.53
C GLY A 14 -7.34 -7.86 -2.87
N PHE A 15 -8.50 -7.85 -3.51
CA PHE A 15 -8.71 -8.45 -4.82
C PHE A 15 -7.82 -7.82 -5.92
N PHE A 16 -7.71 -6.49 -5.95
CA PHE A 16 -6.84 -5.79 -6.89
C PHE A 16 -5.36 -6.12 -6.67
N LEU A 17 -4.90 -6.17 -5.41
CA LEU A 17 -3.53 -6.52 -5.07
C LEU A 17 -3.18 -7.95 -5.48
N GLN A 18 -4.12 -8.89 -5.30
CA GLN A 18 -3.97 -10.28 -5.71
C GLN A 18 -3.89 -10.41 -7.24
N ARG A 19 -4.77 -9.71 -7.96
CA ARG A 19 -4.72 -9.65 -9.44
C ARG A 19 -3.43 -9.03 -9.96
N GLY A 20 -2.88 -8.04 -9.26
CA GLY A 20 -1.60 -7.41 -9.60
C GLY A 20 -0.36 -8.28 -9.36
N ARG A 21 -0.49 -9.43 -8.67
CA ARG A 21 0.63 -10.32 -8.27
C ARG A 21 1.78 -9.62 -7.54
N ILE A 22 1.46 -8.52 -6.87
CA ILE A 22 2.41 -7.68 -6.16
C ILE A 22 2.66 -8.20 -4.73
N LEU A 23 1.80 -9.13 -4.28
CA LEU A 23 1.86 -9.82 -2.99
C LEU A 23 2.99 -10.87 -2.89
N ARG A 24 3.74 -11.07 -3.98
CA ARG A 24 4.89 -11.99 -4.00
C ARG A 24 6.14 -11.28 -3.50
N PHE A 25 6.88 -11.98 -2.65
CA PHE A 25 8.17 -11.54 -2.14
C PHE A 25 9.16 -11.20 -3.24
N GLU A 26 9.20 -12.01 -4.30
CA GLU A 26 10.08 -11.81 -5.45
C GLU A 26 9.81 -10.47 -6.14
N THR A 27 8.53 -10.08 -6.28
CA THR A 27 8.15 -8.81 -6.90
C THR A 27 8.60 -7.62 -6.05
N GLN A 28 8.54 -7.74 -4.72
CA GLN A 28 8.98 -6.69 -3.79
C GLN A 28 10.49 -6.53 -3.81
N ILE A 29 11.24 -7.62 -3.70
CA ILE A 29 12.71 -7.58 -3.79
C ILE A 29 13.16 -7.17 -5.19
N GLY A 30 12.47 -7.62 -6.24
CA GLY A 30 12.72 -7.21 -7.62
C GLY A 30 12.55 -5.70 -7.79
N PHE A 31 11.59 -5.09 -7.10
CA PHE A 31 11.44 -3.64 -7.02
C PHE A 31 12.59 -2.96 -6.26
N LEU A 32 12.96 -3.46 -5.07
CA LEU A 32 14.10 -2.92 -4.29
C LEU A 32 15.42 -3.00 -5.07
N ARG A 33 15.59 -4.04 -5.88
CA ARG A 33 16.76 -4.25 -6.75
C ARG A 33 16.63 -3.52 -8.09
N LEU A 34 15.52 -2.80 -8.33
CA LEU A 34 15.21 -2.07 -9.57
C LEU A 34 15.18 -2.94 -10.84
N ILE A 35 15.02 -4.26 -10.69
CA ILE A 35 14.94 -5.23 -11.78
C ILE A 35 13.50 -5.29 -12.30
N ASP A 36 12.53 -5.38 -11.40
CA ASP A 36 11.10 -5.48 -11.73
C ASP A 36 10.39 -4.14 -11.55
N ARG A 37 10.04 -3.50 -12.68
CA ARG A 37 9.28 -2.23 -12.68
C ARG A 37 7.77 -2.43 -12.55
N THR A 38 7.31 -3.66 -12.39
CA THR A 38 5.88 -4.00 -12.35
C THR A 38 5.16 -3.33 -11.16
N MET A 39 5.78 -3.37 -9.97
CA MET A 39 5.25 -2.72 -8.78
C MET A 39 5.20 -1.19 -8.93
N LEU A 40 6.25 -0.61 -9.51
CA LEU A 40 6.32 0.84 -9.74
C LEU A 40 5.20 1.32 -10.67
N LYS A 41 4.98 0.62 -11.79
CA LYS A 41 3.91 0.96 -12.74
C LYS A 41 2.53 0.88 -12.10
N PHE A 42 2.28 -0.16 -11.30
CA PHE A 42 1.01 -0.32 -10.60
C PHE A 42 0.77 0.79 -9.57
N MET A 43 1.76 1.11 -8.76
CA MET A 43 1.61 2.17 -7.76
C MET A 43 1.41 3.54 -8.40
N LEU A 44 2.17 3.85 -9.46
CA LEU A 44 2.00 5.11 -10.19
C LEU A 44 0.65 5.23 -10.88
N SER A 45 0.16 4.16 -11.54
CA SER A 45 -1.16 4.21 -12.17
C SER A 45 -2.28 4.33 -11.14
N ALA A 46 -2.17 3.61 -10.01
CA ALA A 46 -3.12 3.70 -8.91
C ALA A 46 -3.12 5.11 -8.29
N LEU A 47 -1.95 5.71 -8.08
CA LEU A 47 -1.81 7.06 -7.54
C LEU A 47 -2.46 8.11 -8.45
N VAL A 48 -2.13 8.09 -9.75
CA VAL A 48 -2.69 9.04 -10.72
C VAL A 48 -4.21 8.88 -10.82
N THR A 49 -4.69 7.64 -10.92
CA THR A 49 -6.14 7.37 -11.01
C THR A 49 -6.87 7.78 -9.73
N GLY A 50 -6.29 7.50 -8.56
CA GLY A 50 -6.83 7.90 -7.27
C GLY A 50 -6.87 9.41 -7.09
N MET A 51 -5.82 10.12 -7.53
CA MET A 51 -5.77 11.58 -7.47
C MET A 51 -6.89 12.20 -8.33
N VAL A 52 -7.03 11.77 -9.58
CA VAL A 52 -8.09 12.26 -10.47
C VAL A 52 -9.48 11.96 -9.90
N GLY A 53 -9.69 10.74 -9.38
CA GLY A 53 -10.94 10.34 -8.75
C GLY A 53 -11.28 11.19 -7.51
N TRP A 54 -10.31 11.44 -6.64
CA TRP A 54 -10.50 12.21 -5.41
C TRP A 54 -10.82 13.68 -5.70
N TYR A 55 -10.11 14.32 -6.63
CA TYR A 55 -10.38 15.70 -7.03
C TYR A 55 -11.75 15.85 -7.70
N CYS A 56 -12.18 14.88 -8.51
CA CYS A 56 -13.52 14.88 -9.09
C CYS A 56 -14.61 14.84 -8.00
N CYS A 57 -14.44 13.97 -6.98
CA CYS A 57 -15.36 13.91 -5.84
C CYS A 57 -15.34 15.18 -4.97
N TYR A 58 -14.20 15.87 -4.88
CA TYR A 58 -14.05 17.13 -4.17
C TYR A 58 -14.84 18.26 -4.84
N GLU A 59 -14.71 18.42 -6.16
CA GLU A 59 -15.46 19.43 -6.95
C GLU A 59 -16.97 19.23 -6.86
N LEU A 60 -17.42 17.98 -6.73
CA LEU A 60 -18.84 17.63 -6.56
C LEU A 60 -19.36 17.83 -5.12
N GLY A 61 -18.51 18.29 -4.19
CA GLY A 61 -18.88 18.57 -2.80
C GLY A 61 -19.15 17.33 -1.93
N LEU A 62 -18.79 16.13 -2.40
CA LEU A 62 -19.03 14.86 -1.70
C LEU A 62 -17.99 14.56 -0.61
N VAL A 63 -16.81 15.16 -0.69
CA VAL A 63 -15.66 14.82 0.16
C VAL A 63 -14.89 16.08 0.56
N THR A 64 -14.42 16.16 1.80
CA THR A 64 -13.51 17.22 2.26
C THR A 64 -12.06 16.77 2.14
N LEU A 65 -11.18 17.63 1.61
CA LEU A 65 -9.74 17.39 1.67
C LEU A 65 -9.24 17.66 3.09
N ASN A 66 -8.93 16.58 3.81
CA ASN A 66 -8.20 16.67 5.07
C ASN A 66 -6.73 16.29 4.80
N VAL A 67 -5.89 17.30 4.59
CA VAL A 67 -4.45 17.11 4.40
C VAL A 67 -3.78 17.08 5.77
N GLN A 68 -3.07 15.99 6.06
CA GLN A 68 -2.39 15.84 7.33
C GLN A 68 -1.18 16.80 7.45
N GLU A 69 -0.99 17.36 8.65
CA GLU A 69 0.11 18.30 8.90
C GLU A 69 1.48 17.66 8.67
N THR A 70 2.37 18.43 8.01
CA THR A 70 3.71 17.95 7.65
C THR A 70 4.69 18.22 8.78
N VAL A 71 4.82 17.26 9.71
CA VAL A 71 5.87 17.28 10.73
C VAL A 71 7.14 16.64 10.18
N LEU A 72 8.04 17.46 9.62
CA LEU A 72 9.27 17.02 8.96
C LEU A 72 10.13 16.07 9.81
N GLY A 73 10.31 16.37 11.10
CA GLY A 73 11.13 15.56 12.00
C GLY A 73 10.59 14.15 12.20
N ALA A 74 9.30 14.03 12.51
CA ALA A 74 8.65 12.73 12.70
C ALA A 74 8.55 11.93 11.40
N GLN A 75 8.24 12.60 10.28
CA GLN A 75 8.13 11.93 8.97
C GLN A 75 9.47 11.40 8.47
N MET A 76 10.58 12.14 8.63
CA MET A 76 11.91 11.65 8.24
C MET A 76 12.32 10.41 9.04
N VAL A 77 12.17 10.46 10.36
CA VAL A 77 12.52 9.32 11.23
C VAL A 77 11.64 8.11 10.91
N GLY A 78 10.33 8.33 10.75
CA GLY A 78 9.39 7.28 10.36
C GLY A 78 9.69 6.66 8.99
N ALA A 79 10.01 7.48 7.99
CA ALA A 79 10.33 7.02 6.64
C ALA A 79 11.61 6.17 6.60
N VAL A 80 12.65 6.55 7.35
CA VAL A 80 13.89 5.77 7.44
C VAL A 80 13.63 4.43 8.14
N LEU A 81 12.95 4.43 9.29
CA LEU A 81 12.62 3.19 10.00
C LEU A 81 11.76 2.26 9.15
N PHE A 82 10.75 2.81 8.48
CA PHE A 82 9.89 2.06 7.56
C PHE A 82 10.68 1.48 6.38
N GLY A 83 11.57 2.27 5.77
CA GLY A 83 12.41 1.83 4.66
C GLY A 83 13.37 0.72 5.04
N VAL A 84 14.01 0.82 6.21
CA VAL A 84 14.89 -0.23 6.74
C VAL A 84 14.10 -1.51 7.04
N GLY A 85 12.94 -1.38 7.69
CA GLY A 85 12.06 -2.53 7.97
C GLY A 85 11.59 -3.22 6.70
N TRP A 86 11.19 -2.45 5.68
CA TRP A 86 10.81 -3.00 4.39
C TRP A 86 11.99 -3.70 3.69
N GLY A 87 13.18 -3.13 3.76
CA GLY A 87 14.41 -3.74 3.21
C GLY A 87 14.75 -5.08 3.85
N LEU A 88 14.56 -5.21 5.17
CA LEU A 88 14.85 -6.43 5.92
C LEU A 88 13.77 -7.49 5.77
N GLY A 89 12.50 -7.10 5.88
CA GLY A 89 11.35 -8.01 5.82
C GLY A 89 10.89 -8.36 4.41
N GLY A 90 11.32 -7.60 3.39
CA GLY A 90 10.93 -7.75 1.99
C GLY A 90 9.43 -7.59 1.72
N PHE A 91 8.67 -7.12 2.73
CA PHE A 91 7.26 -6.77 2.64
C PHE A 91 6.99 -5.43 3.32
N CYS A 92 6.15 -4.61 2.71
CA CYS A 92 5.52 -3.47 3.38
C CYS A 92 4.17 -3.92 4.01
N PRO A 93 3.62 -3.22 5.00
CA PRO A 93 2.57 -3.75 5.89
C PRO A 93 1.30 -4.18 5.16
N VAL A 94 0.87 -3.40 4.16
CA VAL A 94 -0.30 -3.73 3.32
C VAL A 94 -0.07 -5.02 2.52
N MET A 95 1.15 -5.21 2.04
CA MET A 95 1.53 -6.34 1.19
C MET A 95 1.78 -7.59 2.02
N ALA A 96 2.29 -7.43 3.24
CA ALA A 96 2.38 -8.50 4.24
C ALA A 96 0.98 -8.99 4.63
N ALA A 97 0.03 -8.07 4.89
CA ALA A 97 -1.36 -8.41 5.19
C ALA A 97 -2.04 -9.17 4.04
N GLY A 98 -1.87 -8.72 2.80
CA GLY A 98 -2.42 -9.43 1.65
C GLY A 98 -1.72 -10.77 1.37
N ALA A 99 -0.41 -10.88 1.60
CA ALA A 99 0.35 -12.11 1.42
C ALA A 99 -0.03 -13.17 2.47
N LEU A 100 -0.33 -12.75 3.70
CA LEU A 100 -0.93 -13.59 4.71
C LEU A 100 -2.30 -14.12 4.25
N GLY A 101 -3.11 -13.26 3.60
CA GLY A 101 -4.37 -13.64 2.96
C GLY A 101 -4.23 -14.66 1.82
N GLU A 102 -3.09 -14.70 1.12
CA GLU A 102 -2.76 -15.76 0.14
C GLU A 102 -2.31 -17.08 0.80
N GLY A 103 -2.18 -17.13 2.13
CA GLY A 103 -1.72 -18.31 2.87
C GLY A 103 -0.20 -18.37 3.09
N ARG A 104 0.54 -17.28 2.81
CA ARG A 104 1.99 -17.23 3.03
C ARG A 104 2.30 -16.88 4.48
N VAL A 105 2.50 -17.91 5.31
CA VAL A 105 2.76 -17.77 6.75
C VAL A 105 4.03 -16.94 7.05
N HIS A 106 5.00 -16.90 6.13
CA HIS A 106 6.21 -16.07 6.27
C HIS A 106 5.90 -14.56 6.39
N ALA A 107 4.78 -14.09 5.80
CA ALA A 107 4.38 -12.69 5.90
C ALA A 107 3.88 -12.32 7.32
N LEU A 108 3.53 -13.30 8.16
CA LEU A 108 3.13 -13.08 9.54
C LEU A 108 4.28 -12.52 10.37
N TRP A 109 5.51 -13.00 10.15
CA TRP A 109 6.69 -12.49 10.83
C TRP A 109 6.96 -11.02 10.48
N ALA A 110 6.77 -10.65 9.21
CA ALA A 110 6.89 -9.25 8.78
C ALA A 110 5.78 -8.33 9.35
N LEU A 111 4.62 -8.87 9.73
CA LEU A 111 3.54 -8.11 10.39
C LEU A 111 3.74 -7.95 11.89
N LEU A 112 4.34 -8.95 12.55
CA LEU A 112 4.55 -8.95 13.99
C LEU A 112 5.75 -8.07 14.41
N GLY A 113 6.70 -7.83 13.50
CA GLY A 113 7.89 -7.01 13.74
C GLY A 113 9.15 -7.85 13.79
#